data_AF-A0A971S078-F1
#
_entry.id   AF-A0A971S078-F1
#
_cell.length_a   1.000
_cell.length_b   1.000
_cell.length_c   1.000
_cell.angle_alpha   90.00
_cell.angle_beta   90.00
_cell.angle_gamma   90.00
#
_symmetry.space_group_name_H-M   'P 1'
#
loop_
_entity.id
_entity.type
_entity.pdbx_description
1 polymer ?
#
loop_
_entity_poly.entity_id
_entity_poly.type
_entity_poly.pdbx_seq_one_letter_code
_entity_poly.pdbx_strand_id
1 'polypeptide(L)'
;MMEESGMWNWKMIHDENDFIMYCDIENVAGSEEDEQGSFPVGECYQALPEKIIVWVSIGIKNKEVLARYIARRREAGLSATGYESYAHSLGLVELDFPSRLYRVIPAMDFDDKDNQLGTSSLVAEGEPLLKGLKGDWSPVDSSDTNDAIKAVFKFFYPPDAEDR
;
A
#
# COMPACT_ATOMS: atom_id res chain seq x y z
N MET A 1 -32.99 1.10 7.84
CA MET A 1 -31.79 0.28 8.15
C MET A 1 -30.93 0.34 6.91
N MET A 2 -30.00 1.28 6.87
CA MET A 2 -28.90 1.25 5.90
C MET A 2 -27.83 0.39 6.56
N GLU A 3 -27.36 -0.64 5.86
CA GLU A 3 -26.16 -1.38 6.23
C GLU A 3 -25.02 -0.36 6.32
N GLU A 4 -24.43 -0.23 7.51
CA GLU A 4 -23.14 0.43 7.66
C GLU A 4 -22.15 -0.38 6.82
N SER A 5 -21.82 0.17 5.66
CA SER A 5 -20.78 -0.33 4.78
C SER A 5 -19.51 -0.43 5.63
N GLY A 6 -18.98 -1.65 5.76
CA GLY A 6 -17.86 -2.01 6.64
C GLY A 6 -16.83 -0.90 6.73
N MET A 7 -16.74 -0.30 7.91
CA MET A 7 -15.85 0.80 8.22
C MET A 7 -14.42 0.26 8.13
N TRP A 8 -13.72 0.58 7.05
CA TRP A 8 -12.30 0.26 6.87
C TRP A 8 -11.53 0.78 8.09
N ASN A 9 -10.95 -0.11 8.88
CA ASN A 9 -10.20 0.27 10.08
C ASN A 9 -8.75 0.64 9.69
N TRP A 10 -8.63 1.83 9.10
CA TRP A 10 -7.36 2.41 8.68
C TRP A 10 -6.48 2.76 9.89
N LYS A 11 -5.41 2.00 10.08
CA LYS A 11 -4.37 2.31 11.05
C LYS A 11 -3.25 3.09 10.38
N MET A 12 -2.91 4.26 10.91
CA MET A 12 -1.69 4.97 10.50
C MET A 12 -0.47 4.13 10.85
N ILE A 13 0.32 3.74 9.84
CA ILE A 13 1.56 2.97 10.01
C ILE A 13 2.79 3.86 9.89
N HIS A 14 2.69 4.95 9.13
CA HIS A 14 3.81 5.85 8.88
C HIS A 14 3.35 7.29 8.63
N ASP A 15 4.05 8.25 9.20
CA ASP A 15 3.85 9.69 8.93
C ASP A 15 5.22 10.39 8.85
N GLU A 16 5.56 10.87 7.64
CA GLU A 16 6.79 11.59 7.36
C GLU A 16 6.52 12.90 6.60
N ASN A 17 7.59 13.61 6.23
CA ASN A 17 7.47 14.88 5.51
C ASN A 17 6.84 14.73 4.12
N ASP A 18 7.15 13.64 3.41
CA ASP A 18 6.74 13.48 2.01
C ASP A 18 5.35 12.88 1.84
N PHE A 19 4.99 11.91 2.68
CA PHE A 19 3.69 11.24 2.63
C PHE A 19 3.28 10.66 4.00
N ILE A 20 2.01 10.30 4.09
CA ILE A 20 1.42 9.54 5.19
C ILE A 20 0.86 8.23 4.63
N MET A 21 1.00 7.14 5.38
CA MET A 21 0.51 5.82 4.99
C MET A 21 -0.38 5.22 6.09
N TYR A 22 -1.58 4.83 5.68
CA TYR A 22 -2.52 4.04 6.46
C TYR A 22 -2.59 2.63 5.89
N CYS A 23 -2.90 1.67 6.77
CA CYS A 23 -3.03 0.26 6.44
C CYS A 23 -4.37 -0.23 6.98
N ASP A 24 -5.11 -0.99 6.16
CA ASP A 24 -6.31 -1.69 6.63
C ASP A 24 -5.87 -2.99 7.32
N ILE A 25 -5.82 -2.96 8.64
CA ILE A 25 -5.32 -4.07 9.44
C ILE A 25 -6.36 -5.16 9.70
N GLU A 26 -7.62 -4.95 9.29
CA GLU A 26 -8.70 -5.93 9.48
C GLU A 26 -8.94 -6.76 8.21
N ASN A 27 -8.64 -6.21 7.03
CA ASN A 27 -8.82 -6.90 5.76
C ASN A 27 -7.47 -7.40 5.20
N VAL A 28 -6.78 -8.23 5.98
CA VAL A 28 -5.55 -8.92 5.57
C VAL A 28 -5.89 -10.31 5.03
N ALA A 29 -5.36 -10.63 3.86
CA ALA A 29 -5.51 -11.93 3.24
C ALA A 29 -4.14 -12.55 2.95
N GLY A 30 -4.08 -13.88 2.84
CA GLY A 30 -2.94 -14.53 2.19
C GLY A 30 -2.83 -14.08 0.74
N SER A 31 -1.61 -14.02 0.23
CA SER A 31 -1.37 -13.65 -1.18
C SER A 31 -1.29 -14.86 -2.12
N GLU A 32 -1.41 -16.08 -1.57
CA GLU A 32 -1.46 -17.34 -2.31
C GLU A 32 -2.76 -18.10 -2.01
N GLU A 33 -3.26 -18.82 -3.02
CA GLU A 33 -4.40 -19.71 -2.89
C GLU A 33 -4.00 -20.99 -2.13
N ASP A 34 -4.88 -21.47 -1.27
CA ASP A 34 -4.77 -22.80 -0.67
C ASP A 34 -5.07 -23.91 -1.70
N GLU A 35 -4.95 -25.18 -1.28
CA GLU A 35 -5.22 -26.34 -2.13
C GLU A 35 -6.65 -26.39 -2.69
N GLN A 36 -7.58 -25.57 -2.15
CA GLN A 36 -8.96 -25.45 -2.60
C GLN A 36 -9.23 -24.19 -3.45
N GLY A 37 -8.21 -23.41 -3.78
CA GLY A 37 -8.35 -22.17 -4.57
C GLY A 37 -8.89 -20.99 -3.76
N SER A 38 -8.81 -21.03 -2.43
CA SER A 38 -9.26 -19.94 -1.56
C SER A 38 -8.07 -19.18 -0.98
N PHE A 39 -8.20 -17.86 -0.83
CA PHE A 39 -7.20 -17.06 -0.11
C PHE A 39 -7.50 -17.09 1.39
N PRO A 40 -6.53 -17.42 2.25
CA PRO A 40 -6.77 -17.46 3.69
C PRO A 40 -7.06 -16.05 4.19
N VAL A 41 -8.19 -15.86 4.85
CA VAL A 41 -8.55 -14.59 5.50
C VAL A 41 -8.05 -14.65 6.94
N GLY A 42 -7.38 -13.60 7.41
CA GLY A 42 -6.91 -13.54 8.80
C GLY A 42 -8.08 -13.52 9.79
N GLU A 43 -8.47 -14.66 10.33
CA GLU A 43 -9.41 -14.70 11.47
C GLU A 43 -8.67 -14.39 12.78
N CYS A 44 -9.37 -13.77 13.75
CA CYS A 44 -8.83 -13.58 15.09
C CYS A 44 -8.32 -14.92 15.65
N TYR A 45 -7.11 -14.90 16.23
CA TYR A 45 -6.43 -16.06 16.85
C TYR A 45 -5.78 -17.09 15.90
N GLN A 46 -5.79 -16.87 14.59
CA GLN A 46 -4.98 -17.67 13.66
C GLN A 46 -3.60 -17.05 13.42
N ALA A 47 -2.60 -17.87 13.11
CA ALA A 47 -1.32 -17.37 12.64
C ALA A 47 -1.50 -16.67 11.29
N LEU A 48 -0.85 -15.52 11.10
CA LEU A 48 -0.83 -14.86 9.80
C LEU A 48 -0.17 -15.79 8.77
N PRO A 49 -0.68 -15.84 7.53
CA PRO A 49 0.00 -16.52 6.44
C PRO A 49 1.43 -16.02 6.25
N GLU A 50 2.32 -16.88 5.75
CA GLU A 50 3.71 -16.52 5.42
C GLU A 50 3.79 -15.45 4.33
N LYS A 51 2.81 -15.41 3.43
CA LYS A 51 2.67 -14.36 2.43
C LYS A 51 1.31 -13.72 2.54
N ILE A 52 1.30 -12.41 2.76
CA ILE A 52 0.06 -11.65 2.92
C ILE A 52 -0.01 -10.52 1.93
N ILE A 53 -1.24 -10.06 1.71
CA ILE A 53 -1.53 -8.83 1.02
C ILE A 53 -2.43 -7.96 1.89
N VAL A 54 -2.15 -6.66 1.91
CA VAL A 54 -2.87 -5.70 2.74
C VAL A 54 -3.13 -4.40 1.98
N TRP A 55 -4.31 -3.80 2.19
CA TRP A 55 -4.63 -2.51 1.62
C TRP A 55 -3.90 -1.38 2.34
N VAL A 56 -3.38 -0.44 1.55
CA VAL A 56 -2.77 0.79 2.04
C VAL A 56 -3.38 2.02 1.35
N SER A 57 -3.51 3.09 2.12
CA SER A 57 -3.85 4.42 1.61
C SER A 57 -2.66 5.35 1.82
N ILE A 58 -2.20 5.98 0.73
CA ILE A 58 -1.01 6.82 0.69
C ILE A 58 -1.44 8.25 0.35
N GLY A 59 -1.28 9.17 1.31
CA GLY A 59 -1.52 10.60 1.10
C GLY A 59 -0.20 11.34 0.85
N ILE A 60 -0.07 12.04 -0.27
CA ILE A 60 1.13 12.84 -0.58
C ILE A 60 1.03 14.19 0.16
N LYS A 61 1.96 14.46 1.08
CA LYS A 61 2.02 15.71 1.85
C LYS A 61 2.87 16.76 1.15
N ASN A 62 3.94 16.33 0.48
CA ASN A 62 4.86 17.22 -0.20
C ASN A 62 4.30 17.69 -1.55
N LYS A 63 4.08 19.01 -1.67
CA LYS A 63 3.52 19.64 -2.88
C LYS A 63 4.39 19.47 -4.12
N GLU A 64 5.71 19.40 -3.97
CA GLU A 64 6.62 19.16 -5.09
C GLU A 64 6.48 17.72 -5.60
N VAL A 65 6.33 16.76 -4.69
CA VAL A 65 6.05 15.36 -5.05
C VAL A 65 4.71 15.26 -5.78
N LEU A 66 3.65 15.92 -5.27
CA LEU A 66 2.35 15.94 -5.93
C LEU A 66 2.41 16.62 -7.30
N ALA A 67 3.14 17.73 -7.45
CA ALA A 67 3.31 18.39 -8.74
C ALA A 67 4.02 17.48 -9.76
N ARG A 68 5.09 16.78 -9.34
CA ARG A 68 5.76 15.77 -10.18
C ARG A 68 4.83 14.61 -10.52
N TYR A 69 3.97 14.19 -9.58
CA TYR A 69 2.99 13.15 -9.84
C TYR A 69 2.04 13.52 -10.98
N ILE A 70 1.43 14.71 -10.87
CA ILE A 70 0.50 15.23 -11.88
C ILE A 70 1.20 15.44 -13.23
N ALA A 71 2.45 15.93 -13.22
CA ALA A 71 3.25 16.08 -14.44
C ALA A 71 3.51 14.74 -15.11
N ARG A 72 3.99 13.73 -14.37
CA ARG A 72 4.25 12.39 -14.91
C ARG A 72 3.00 11.74 -15.50
N ARG A 73 1.83 11.94 -14.87
CA ARG A 73 0.55 11.47 -15.44
C ARG A 73 0.28 12.09 -16.81
N ARG A 74 0.48 13.40 -16.95
CA ARG A 74 0.29 14.12 -18.24
C ARG A 74 1.27 13.64 -19.30
N GLU A 75 2.53 13.43 -18.92
CA GLU A 75 3.59 12.92 -19.82
C GLU A 75 3.28 11.50 -20.32
N ALA A 76 2.68 10.67 -19.46
CA ALA A 76 2.21 9.33 -19.81
C ALA A 76 0.90 9.31 -20.62
N GLY A 77 0.34 10.47 -20.98
CA GLY A 77 -0.94 10.57 -21.70
C GLY A 77 -2.16 10.21 -20.85
N LEU A 78 -2.02 10.13 -19.53
CA LEU A 78 -3.11 9.86 -18.61
C LEU A 78 -3.88 11.14 -18.28
N SER A 79 -5.18 11.00 -18.00
CA SER A 79 -5.98 12.12 -17.50
C SER A 79 -5.41 12.64 -16.18
N ALA A 80 -5.33 13.96 -16.08
CA ALA A 80 -4.98 14.71 -14.89
C ALA A 80 -6.15 15.61 -14.42
N THR A 81 -7.35 15.42 -14.97
CA THR A 81 -8.56 16.14 -14.56
C THR A 81 -8.94 15.79 -13.12
N GLY A 82 -9.19 16.80 -12.27
CA GLY A 82 -9.58 16.61 -10.87
C GLY A 82 -8.41 16.40 -9.90
N TYR A 83 -7.17 16.24 -10.40
CA TYR A 83 -5.99 16.03 -9.54
C TYR A 83 -5.56 17.29 -8.77
N GLU A 84 -6.11 18.45 -9.10
CA GLU A 84 -6.01 19.65 -8.26
C GLU A 84 -6.59 19.43 -6.85
N SER A 85 -7.54 18.51 -6.71
CA SER A 85 -8.16 18.09 -5.45
C SER A 85 -7.70 16.70 -5.00
N TYR A 86 -6.56 16.20 -5.51
CA TYR A 86 -6.01 14.91 -5.09
C TYR A 86 -5.87 14.82 -3.57
N ALA A 87 -6.32 13.71 -2.98
CA ALA A 87 -6.21 13.45 -1.55
C ALA A 87 -5.26 12.28 -1.26
N HIS A 88 -5.52 11.13 -1.88
CA HIS A 88 -4.76 9.91 -1.59
C HIS A 88 -4.80 8.91 -2.74
N SER A 89 -3.90 7.94 -2.66
CA SER A 89 -3.86 6.77 -3.54
C SER A 89 -4.05 5.50 -2.72
N LEU A 90 -4.98 4.67 -3.14
CA LEU A 90 -5.18 3.32 -2.66
C LEU A 90 -4.23 2.37 -3.42
N GLY A 91 -3.65 1.42 -2.69
CA GLY A 91 -2.83 0.35 -3.24
C GLY A 91 -2.81 -0.86 -2.32
N LEU A 92 -2.11 -1.89 -2.76
CA LEU A 92 -1.85 -3.09 -1.97
C LEU A 92 -0.35 -3.16 -1.67
N VAL A 93 -0.02 -3.61 -0.47
CA VAL A 93 1.34 -4.07 -0.15
C VAL A 93 1.27 -5.57 -0.01
N GLU A 94 2.06 -6.27 -0.82
CA GLU A 94 2.26 -7.70 -0.69
C GLU A 94 3.59 -7.96 0.01
N LEU A 95 3.58 -8.87 0.97
CA LEU A 95 4.72 -9.24 1.79
C LEU A 95 4.98 -10.74 1.67
N ASP A 96 6.24 -11.11 1.55
CA ASP A 96 6.73 -12.49 1.64
C ASP A 96 7.65 -12.57 2.86
N PHE A 97 7.17 -13.18 3.94
CA PHE A 97 7.91 -13.29 5.19
C PHE A 97 9.16 -14.19 5.06
N PRO A 98 9.07 -15.44 4.53
CA PRO A 98 10.23 -16.31 4.40
C PRO A 98 11.37 -15.69 3.58
N SER A 99 11.03 -15.02 2.48
CA SER A 99 12.02 -14.40 1.59
C SER A 99 12.37 -12.97 2.00
N ARG A 100 11.64 -12.40 2.97
CA ARG A 100 11.72 -11.00 3.43
C ARG A 100 11.63 -10.01 2.27
N LEU A 101 10.69 -10.25 1.37
CA LEU A 101 10.43 -9.41 0.20
C LEU A 101 9.12 -8.65 0.34
N TYR A 102 9.00 -7.55 -0.39
CA TYR A 102 7.75 -6.82 -0.56
C TYR A 102 7.56 -6.36 -2.01
N ARG A 103 6.33 -6.03 -2.37
CA ARG A 103 6.02 -5.18 -3.52
C ARG A 103 4.79 -4.33 -3.25
N VAL A 104 4.71 -3.18 -3.90
CA VAL A 104 3.56 -2.26 -3.82
C VAL A 104 2.81 -2.28 -5.14
N ILE A 105 1.53 -2.63 -5.10
CA ILE A 105 0.67 -2.68 -6.28
C ILE A 105 -0.26 -1.47 -6.22
N PRO A 106 -0.08 -0.45 -7.09
CA PRO A 106 -0.94 0.73 -7.10
C PRO A 106 -2.32 0.35 -7.64
N ALA A 107 -3.39 0.85 -7.01
CA ALA A 107 -4.75 0.57 -7.46
C ALA A 107 -5.40 1.84 -8.03
N MET A 108 -5.70 2.83 -7.19
CA MET A 108 -6.59 3.92 -7.56
C MET A 108 -6.26 5.22 -6.84
N ASP A 109 -6.46 6.36 -7.49
CA ASP A 109 -6.38 7.68 -6.89
C ASP A 109 -7.77 8.25 -6.59
N PHE A 110 -7.85 9.03 -5.52
CA PHE A 110 -9.07 9.67 -5.03
C PHE A 110 -8.87 11.16 -4.77
N ASP A 111 -9.95 11.92 -4.95
CA ASP A 111 -10.02 13.33 -4.55
C ASP A 111 -10.39 13.49 -3.06
N ASP A 112 -10.47 14.73 -2.59
CA ASP A 112 -10.84 15.12 -1.22
C ASP A 112 -12.29 14.81 -0.81
N LYS A 113 -13.08 14.23 -1.73
CA LYS A 113 -14.46 13.81 -1.53
C LYS A 113 -14.63 12.30 -1.80
N ASP A 114 -13.52 11.55 -1.85
CA ASP A 114 -13.48 10.13 -2.15
C ASP A 114 -14.05 9.75 -3.53
N ASN A 115 -14.06 10.67 -4.49
CA ASN A 115 -14.35 10.33 -5.89
C ASN A 115 -13.10 9.77 -6.56
N GLN A 116 -13.28 8.70 -7.31
CA GLN A 116 -12.23 8.07 -8.10
C GLN A 116 -11.75 9.01 -9.22
N LEU A 117 -10.45 9.31 -9.21
CA LEU A 117 -9.79 10.12 -10.26
C LEU A 117 -9.21 9.26 -11.39
N GLY A 118 -8.70 8.07 -11.07
CA GLY A 118 -8.16 7.12 -12.05
C GLY A 118 -7.13 6.16 -11.45
N THR A 119 -6.59 5.27 -12.27
CA THR A 119 -5.56 4.30 -11.84
C THR A 119 -4.32 5.02 -11.33
N SER A 120 -3.84 4.63 -10.15
CA SER A 120 -2.66 5.23 -9.55
C SER A 120 -1.40 4.85 -10.31
N SER A 121 -0.47 5.80 -10.48
CA SER A 121 0.84 5.51 -11.08
C SER A 121 1.99 5.57 -10.07
N LEU A 122 1.75 5.84 -8.78
CA LEU A 122 2.78 6.17 -7.77
C LEU A 122 4.07 5.33 -7.83
N VAL A 123 3.94 4.02 -8.07
CA VAL A 123 5.01 3.01 -8.14
C VAL A 123 5.12 2.31 -9.51
N ALA A 124 4.57 2.89 -10.58
CA ALA A 124 4.65 2.37 -11.95
C ALA A 124 6.11 2.30 -12.47
N GLU A 125 6.30 1.64 -13.63
CA GLU A 125 7.61 1.44 -14.26
C GLU A 125 8.42 2.75 -14.36
N GLY A 126 9.69 2.69 -13.93
CA GLY A 126 10.59 3.83 -13.85
C GLY A 126 11.00 4.17 -12.42
N GLU A 127 11.47 5.40 -12.21
CA GLU A 127 11.83 5.87 -10.87
C GLU A 127 10.55 6.13 -10.04
N PRO A 128 10.39 5.49 -8.86
CA PRO A 128 9.27 5.75 -7.98
C PRO A 128 9.25 7.21 -7.53
N LEU A 129 8.05 7.82 -7.48
CA LEU A 129 7.93 9.20 -7.00
C LEU A 129 8.17 9.33 -5.50
N LEU A 130 7.80 8.28 -4.77
CA LEU A 130 8.07 8.13 -3.34
C LEU A 130 9.27 7.21 -3.19
N LYS A 131 10.36 7.76 -2.65
CA LYS A 131 11.63 7.05 -2.52
C LYS A 131 11.44 5.75 -1.75
N GLY A 132 11.94 4.65 -2.31
CA GLY A 132 11.97 3.35 -1.65
C GLY A 132 10.66 2.56 -1.68
N LEU A 133 9.61 3.05 -2.36
CA LEU A 133 8.46 2.20 -2.73
C LEU A 133 8.76 1.54 -4.08
N LYS A 134 8.47 0.24 -4.22
CA LYS A 134 8.84 -0.55 -5.40
C LYS A 134 7.64 -1.35 -5.90
N GLY A 135 7.41 -1.35 -7.21
CA GLY A 135 6.37 -2.16 -7.87
C GLY A 135 6.75 -3.63 -8.02
N ASP A 136 8.06 -3.91 -8.09
CA ASP A 136 8.61 -5.26 -8.17
C ASP A 136 9.06 -5.78 -6.80
N TRP A 137 9.13 -7.11 -6.68
CA TRP A 137 9.65 -7.79 -5.49
C TRP A 137 11.03 -7.28 -5.11
N SER A 138 11.12 -6.67 -3.94
CA SER A 138 12.31 -6.00 -3.43
C SER A 138 12.58 -6.40 -1.98
N PRO A 139 13.85 -6.43 -1.51
CA PRO A 139 14.17 -6.80 -0.13
C PRO A 139 13.67 -5.77 0.89
N VAL A 140 12.99 -6.23 1.95
CA VAL A 140 12.50 -5.34 3.02
C VAL A 140 13.64 -4.68 3.78
N ASP A 141 14.73 -5.41 4.03
CA ASP A 141 15.87 -4.93 4.84
C ASP A 141 16.88 -4.08 4.05
N SER A 142 16.62 -3.80 2.77
CA SER A 142 17.48 -2.91 1.99
C SER A 142 17.52 -1.50 2.61
N SER A 143 18.68 -0.85 2.54
CA SER A 143 18.84 0.56 2.89
C SER A 143 17.96 1.48 2.04
N ASP A 144 17.61 1.02 0.84
CA ASP A 144 16.82 1.78 -0.13
C ASP A 144 15.31 1.58 0.06
N THR A 145 14.90 0.61 0.89
CA THR A 145 13.48 0.35 1.19
C THR A 145 12.94 1.43 2.10
N ASN A 146 11.75 1.94 1.77
CA ASN A 146 11.10 2.98 2.54
C ASN A 146 10.75 2.50 3.97
N ASP A 147 10.91 3.38 4.96
CA ASP A 147 10.64 3.03 6.36
C ASP A 147 9.17 2.71 6.63
N ALA A 148 8.23 3.24 5.84
CA ALA A 148 6.82 2.85 5.89
C ALA A 148 6.64 1.36 5.58
N ILE A 149 7.32 0.83 4.57
CA ILE A 149 7.26 -0.59 4.21
C ILE A 149 7.87 -1.44 5.32
N LYS A 150 9.00 -1.02 5.88
CA LYS A 150 9.61 -1.71 7.03
C LYS A 150 8.66 -1.71 8.24
N ALA A 151 7.93 -0.62 8.46
CA ALA A 151 6.93 -0.51 9.52
C ALA A 151 5.74 -1.44 9.28
N VAL A 152 5.22 -1.53 8.05
CA VAL A 152 4.16 -2.49 7.68
C VAL A 152 4.66 -3.93 7.90
N PHE A 153 5.86 -4.27 7.42
CA PHE A 153 6.41 -5.62 7.59
C PHE A 153 6.57 -5.99 9.07
N LYS A 154 7.18 -5.11 9.89
CA LYS A 154 7.34 -5.34 11.33
C LYS A 154 6.02 -5.41 12.09
N PHE A 155 4.98 -4.74 11.59
CA PHE A 155 3.66 -4.77 12.21
C PHE A 155 3.03 -6.16 12.12
N PHE A 156 3.14 -6.81 10.95
CA PHE A 156 2.59 -8.15 10.72
C PHE A 156 3.54 -9.27 11.12
N TYR A 157 4.84 -9.05 10.99
CA TYR A 157 5.90 -10.02 11.30
C TYR A 157 6.89 -9.43 12.31
N PRO A 158 6.51 -9.33 13.60
CA PRO A 158 7.42 -8.84 14.63
C PRO A 158 8.63 -9.76 14.77
N PRO A 159 9.81 -9.24 15.14
CA PRO A 159 11.06 -10.01 15.21
C PRO A 159 11.01 -11.24 16.13
N ASP A 160 10.13 -11.25 17.13
CA ASP A 160 9.93 -12.42 18.02
C ASP A 160 9.11 -13.56 17.36
N ALA A 161 8.69 -13.39 16.11
CA ALA A 161 8.00 -14.44 15.32
C ALA A 161 8.97 -15.45 14.68
N GLU A 162 10.29 -15.20 14.68
CA GLU A 162 11.30 -16.09 14.08
C GLU A 162 11.54 -17.39 14.88
N ASP A 163 11.02 -17.49 16.11
CA ASP A 163 11.21 -18.63 17.03
C ASP A 163 9.98 -19.57 17.17
N ARG A 164 8.99 -19.50 16.27
CA ARG A 164 7.76 -20.33 16.33
C ARG A 164 7.60 -21.30 15.18
#